data_AF-R4L8E7-F1
#
_entry.id   AF-R4L8E7-F1
#
_cell.length_a   1.000
_cell.length_b   1.000
_cell.length_c   1.000
_cell.angle_alpha   90.00
_cell.angle_beta   90.00
_cell.angle_gamma   90.00
#
_symmetry.space_group_name_H-M   'P 1'
#
loop_
_entity.id
_entity.type
_entity.pdbx_description
1 polymer ?
#
loop_
_entity_poly.entity_id
_entity_poly.type
_entity_poly.pdbx_seq_one_letter_code
_entity_poly.pdbx_strand_id
1 'polypeptide(L)'
;MNIVDGIVNDLATQTEVVGRKLEQIDLSKLEQIDLSKLEQIDLSEMAVLTQKMNIVDGIVNDLATQTEVVGRKLEQIASSKAEGLDPQTRKYLQDIQTQLTSNKLTLQHDDTRGYDSSIRFKDKDGVLDGSITRVVKGDITGLSIATKNKSGSLENRINFYDDMDVYINGQCFVKGTDTSIFDEIKRQLKPYILGLLRGRTTTRCARIRVRASIGDIISGSDIEYWAYPSENGSGYISASATQEHTMAVSAENARKRWRIMGKTDSYYITLYWLQEVINFDD
;
A
#
# COMPACT_ATOMS: atom_id res chain seq x y z
N MET A 1 -24.69 -17.29 82.37
CA MET A 1 -24.52 -16.37 81.22
C MET A 1 -24.64 -17.23 79.97
N ASN A 2 -25.63 -16.96 79.11
CA ASN A 2 -25.88 -17.79 77.92
C ASN A 2 -24.83 -17.50 76.85
N ILE A 3 -24.46 -18.50 76.04
CA ILE A 3 -23.46 -18.38 74.96
C ILE A 3 -23.74 -17.16 74.06
N VAL A 4 -25.02 -16.87 73.82
CA VAL A 4 -25.49 -15.71 73.04
C VAL A 4 -25.07 -14.38 73.66
N ASP A 5 -25.14 -14.23 74.99
CA ASP A 5 -24.75 -12.98 75.67
C ASP A 5 -23.23 -12.74 75.56
N GLY A 6 -22.44 -13.81 75.57
CA GLY A 6 -20.99 -13.74 75.35
C GLY A 6 -20.66 -13.23 73.94
N ILE A 7 -21.31 -13.80 72.91
CA ILE A 7 -21.10 -13.40 71.52
C ILE A 7 -21.53 -11.95 71.28
N VAL A 8 -22.65 -11.52 71.85
CA VAL A 8 -23.15 -10.14 71.70
C VAL A 8 -22.19 -9.14 72.35
N ASN A 9 -21.65 -9.45 73.54
CA ASN A 9 -20.67 -8.59 74.20
C ASN A 9 -19.33 -8.52 73.45
N ASP A 10 -18.87 -9.63 72.90
CA ASP A 10 -17.64 -9.66 72.08
C ASP A 10 -17.83 -8.85 70.79
N LEU A 11 -18.98 -8.98 70.13
CA LEU A 11 -19.31 -8.18 68.95
C LEU A 11 -19.41 -6.69 69.28
N ALA A 12 -20.09 -6.31 70.36
CA ALA A 12 -20.18 -4.92 70.78
C ALA A 12 -18.78 -4.32 71.03
N THR A 13 -17.91 -5.08 71.70
CA THR A 13 -16.52 -4.67 71.97
C THR A 13 -15.72 -4.55 70.67
N GLN A 14 -15.85 -5.51 69.75
CA GLN A 14 -15.17 -5.44 68.45
C GLN A 14 -15.66 -4.27 67.60
N THR A 15 -16.97 -4.01 67.57
CA THR A 15 -17.55 -2.87 66.85
C THR A 15 -17.06 -1.54 67.41
N GLU A 16 -16.95 -1.42 68.73
CA GLU A 16 -16.41 -0.21 69.37
C GLU A 16 -14.91 -0.02 69.09
N VAL A 17 -14.13 -1.11 69.06
CA VAL A 17 -12.71 -1.07 68.66
C VAL A 17 -12.54 -0.71 67.19
N VAL A 18 -13.39 -1.23 66.31
CA VAL A 18 -13.37 -0.88 64.87
C VAL A 18 -13.78 0.57 64.67
N GLY A 19 -14.82 1.06 65.38
CA GLY A 19 -15.23 2.46 65.37
C GLY A 19 -14.09 3.39 65.80
N ARG A 20 -13.44 3.09 66.93
CA ARG A 20 -12.27 3.85 67.40
C ARG A 20 -11.07 3.78 66.45
N LYS A 21 -10.83 2.62 65.82
CA LYS A 21 -9.77 2.49 64.80
C LYS A 21 -10.09 3.28 63.54
N LEU A 22 -11.36 3.36 63.13
CA LEU A 22 -11.80 4.18 62.00
C LEU A 22 -11.68 5.68 62.31
N GLU A 23 -12.03 6.12 63.52
CA GLU A 23 -11.82 7.51 63.97
C GLU A 23 -10.33 7.85 64.13
N GLN A 24 -9.47 6.88 64.50
CA GLN A 24 -8.01 7.04 64.53
C GLN A 24 -7.34 6.94 63.14
N ILE A 25 -8.06 6.57 62.08
CA ILE A 25 -7.57 6.79 60.70
C ILE A 25 -7.69 8.29 60.44
N ASP A 26 -6.63 8.96 60.88
CA ASP A 26 -6.36 10.38 60.82
C ASP A 26 -6.55 10.93 59.40
N LEU A 27 -7.65 11.63 59.15
CA LEU A 27 -7.95 12.33 57.89
C LEU A 27 -6.84 13.33 57.50
N SER A 28 -6.02 13.78 58.45
CA SER A 28 -4.86 14.65 58.17
C SER A 28 -3.76 13.95 57.35
N LYS A 29 -3.73 12.61 57.32
CA LYS A 29 -2.82 11.85 56.44
C LYS A 29 -3.27 11.85 54.97
N LEU A 30 -4.53 12.19 54.68
CA LEU A 30 -5.06 12.28 53.32
C LEU A 30 -5.04 13.71 52.76
N GLU A 31 -5.06 14.75 53.61
CA GLU A 31 -4.95 16.16 53.18
C GLU A 31 -3.51 16.69 53.10
N GLN A 32 -2.50 15.92 53.54
CA GLN A 32 -1.07 16.26 53.39
C GLN A 32 -0.35 15.43 52.31
N ILE A 33 -1.00 15.15 51.18
CA ILE A 33 -0.23 15.17 49.94
C ILE A 33 0.18 16.63 49.78
N ASP A 34 1.40 16.93 50.21
CA ASP A 34 1.97 18.26 50.35
C ASP A 34 1.95 18.98 49.00
N LEU A 35 0.83 19.64 48.68
CA LEU A 35 0.63 20.37 47.42
C LEU A 35 1.76 21.38 47.20
N SER A 36 2.35 21.91 48.28
CA SER A 36 3.52 22.78 48.24
C SER A 36 4.77 22.10 47.65
N LYS A 37 4.94 20.79 47.84
CA LYS A 37 6.02 20.01 47.22
C LYS A 37 5.78 19.75 45.74
N LEU A 38 4.53 19.53 45.32
CA LEU A 38 4.18 19.41 43.90
C LEU A 38 4.39 20.75 43.16
N GLU A 39 3.96 21.86 43.74
CA GLU A 39 4.15 23.21 43.19
C GLU A 39 5.63 23.63 43.16
N GLN A 40 6.43 23.26 44.18
CA GLN A 40 7.88 23.48 44.18
C GLN A 40 8.62 22.60 43.17
N ILE A 41 8.23 21.33 42.99
CA ILE A 41 8.84 20.46 41.97
C ILE A 41 8.60 21.07 40.58
N ASP A 42 7.37 21.48 40.28
CA ASP A 42 7.02 22.08 38.98
C ASP A 42 7.79 23.39 38.72
N LEU A 43 7.88 24.28 39.72
CA LEU A 43 8.64 25.54 39.60
C LEU A 43 10.15 25.34 39.50
N SER A 44 10.72 24.38 40.24
CA SER A 44 12.16 24.12 40.23
C SER A 44 12.62 23.42 38.94
N GLU A 45 11.83 22.47 38.42
CA GLU A 45 12.10 21.83 37.13
C GLU A 45 11.93 22.81 35.97
N MET A 46 10.89 23.66 36.01
CA MET A 46 10.73 24.74 35.04
C MET A 46 11.92 25.71 35.04
N ALA A 47 12.42 26.12 36.21
CA ALA A 47 13.59 27.00 36.30
C ALA A 47 14.85 26.36 35.70
N VAL A 48 15.08 25.06 35.95
CA VAL A 48 16.19 24.30 35.36
C VAL A 48 16.04 24.18 33.85
N LEU A 49 14.82 23.92 33.36
CA LEU A 49 14.54 23.85 31.91
C LEU A 49 14.73 25.21 31.24
N THR A 50 14.27 26.30 31.84
CA THR A 50 14.53 27.67 31.34
C THR A 50 16.03 27.97 31.29
N GLN A 51 16.79 27.61 32.31
CA GLN A 51 18.24 27.80 32.31
C GLN A 51 18.92 27.00 31.18
N LYS A 52 18.54 25.72 31.01
CA LYS A 52 19.06 24.89 29.92
C LYS A 52 18.69 25.46 28.54
N MET A 53 17.47 25.97 28.39
CA MET A 53 17.03 26.61 27.16
C MET A 53 17.84 27.86 26.85
N ASN A 54 18.09 28.72 27.85
CA ASN A 54 18.94 29.89 27.68
C ASN A 54 20.40 29.54 27.29
N ILE A 55 20.94 28.44 27.83
CA ILE A 55 22.27 27.94 27.44
C ILE A 55 22.26 27.45 26.00
N VAL A 56 21.24 26.68 25.59
CA VAL A 56 21.09 26.20 24.22
C VAL A 56 20.95 27.37 23.25
N ASP A 57 20.15 28.37 23.56
CA ASP A 57 20.00 29.58 22.75
C ASP A 57 21.34 30.33 22.59
N GLY A 58 22.12 30.45 23.67
CA GLY A 58 23.48 31.00 23.61
C GLY A 58 24.39 30.21 22.65
N ILE A 59 24.40 28.88 22.76
CA ILE A 59 25.20 28.01 21.88
C ILE A 59 24.76 28.13 20.42
N VAL A 60 23.44 28.17 20.16
CA VAL A 60 22.90 28.31 18.81
C VAL A 60 23.29 29.65 18.19
N ASN A 61 23.25 30.75 18.97
CA ASN A 61 23.68 32.06 18.50
C ASN A 61 25.19 32.12 18.21
N ASP A 62 26.01 31.51 19.06
CA ASP A 62 27.46 31.39 18.81
C ASP A 62 27.76 30.57 17.55
N LEU A 63 27.07 29.45 17.36
CA LEU A 63 27.18 28.61 16.16
C LEU A 63 26.76 29.37 14.89
N ALA A 64 25.66 30.13 14.95
CA ALA A 64 25.20 30.95 13.84
C ALA A 64 26.26 32.00 13.46
N THR A 65 26.84 32.69 14.44
CA THR A 65 27.90 33.68 14.24
C THR A 65 29.15 33.06 13.63
N GLN A 66 29.59 31.90 14.15
CA GLN A 66 30.75 31.20 13.61
C GLN A 66 30.51 30.72 12.17
N THR A 67 29.30 30.24 11.87
CA THR A 67 28.92 29.79 10.52
C THR A 67 28.96 30.95 9.53
N GLU A 68 28.47 32.13 9.91
CA GLU A 68 28.53 33.34 9.07
C GLU A 68 29.99 33.77 8.80
N VAL A 69 30.85 33.69 9.81
CA VAL A 69 32.29 34.02 9.67
C VAL A 69 32.98 33.02 8.74
N VAL A 70 32.70 31.73 8.85
CA VAL A 70 33.23 30.70 7.95
C VAL A 70 32.74 30.92 6.52
N GLY A 71 31.46 31.23 6.32
CA GLY A 71 30.88 31.57 5.02
C GLY A 71 31.61 32.74 4.35
N ARG A 72 31.79 33.85 5.08
CA ARG A 72 32.53 35.02 4.57
C ARG A 72 33.98 34.71 4.21
N LYS A 73 34.67 33.87 5.00
CA LYS A 73 36.04 33.44 4.70
C LYS A 73 36.11 32.56 3.45
N LEU A 74 35.13 31.68 3.23
CA LEU A 74 35.06 30.86 2.01
C LEU A 74 34.79 31.71 0.77
N GLU A 75 33.89 32.70 0.86
CA GLU A 75 33.64 33.68 -0.22
C GLU A 75 34.89 34.52 -0.53
N GLN A 76 35.65 34.92 0.49
CA GLN A 76 36.92 35.63 0.32
C GLN A 76 38.00 34.73 -0.32
N ILE A 77 38.07 33.43 0.01
CA ILE A 77 38.99 32.48 -0.64
C ILE A 77 38.61 32.27 -2.11
N ALA A 78 37.32 32.16 -2.41
CA ALA A 78 36.83 32.06 -3.78
C ALA A 78 37.13 33.33 -4.59
N SER A 79 36.97 34.50 -3.98
CA SER A 79 37.23 35.80 -4.62
C SER A 79 38.73 36.09 -4.79
N SER A 80 39.56 35.85 -3.77
CA SER A 80 41.01 36.12 -3.79
C SER A 80 41.79 35.23 -4.76
N LYS A 81 41.30 34.02 -5.07
CA LYS A 81 41.88 33.17 -6.12
C LYS A 81 41.46 33.58 -7.53
N ALA A 82 40.43 34.42 -7.67
CA ALA A 82 39.92 34.89 -8.97
C ALA A 82 40.59 36.17 -9.46
N GLU A 83 41.09 37.05 -8.57
CA GLU A 83 41.63 38.36 -8.94
C GLU A 83 42.89 38.32 -9.82
N GLY A 84 43.71 37.27 -9.71
CA GLY A 84 44.88 37.02 -10.57
C GLY A 84 44.58 36.27 -11.87
N LEU A 85 43.33 35.81 -12.06
CA LEU A 85 42.92 35.10 -13.27
C LEU A 85 42.40 36.08 -14.31
N ASP A 86 42.67 35.78 -15.58
CA ASP A 86 42.10 36.53 -16.68
C ASP A 86 40.55 36.47 -16.64
N PRO A 87 39.87 37.48 -17.22
CA PRO A 87 38.42 37.59 -17.12
C PRO A 87 37.65 36.37 -17.65
N GLN A 88 38.18 35.66 -18.65
CA GLN A 88 37.55 34.49 -19.26
C GLN A 88 37.60 33.31 -18.30
N THR A 89 38.77 33.04 -17.72
CA THR A 89 38.97 31.97 -16.75
C THR A 89 38.19 32.22 -15.46
N ARG A 90 38.11 33.48 -15.01
CA ARG A 90 37.29 33.88 -13.86
C ARG A 90 35.82 33.59 -14.08
N LYS A 91 35.28 33.99 -15.23
CA LYS A 91 33.88 33.75 -15.61
C LYS A 91 33.57 32.25 -15.71
N TYR A 92 34.45 31.49 -16.33
CA TYR A 92 34.31 30.04 -16.47
C TYR A 92 34.22 29.32 -15.11
N LEU A 93 35.07 29.69 -14.14
CA LEU A 93 35.05 29.10 -12.81
C LEU A 93 33.83 29.54 -11.98
N GLN A 94 33.37 30.80 -12.14
CA GLN A 94 32.13 31.28 -11.51
C GLN A 94 30.89 30.53 -12.03
N ASP A 95 30.85 30.23 -13.32
CA ASP A 95 29.76 29.45 -13.94
C ASP A 95 29.74 28.01 -13.41
N ILE A 96 30.91 27.36 -13.30
CA ILE A 96 31.04 26.01 -12.72
C ILE A 96 30.60 26.01 -11.25
N GLN A 97 31.04 26.98 -10.45
CA GLN A 97 30.70 27.03 -9.04
C GLN A 97 29.20 27.24 -8.83
N THR A 98 28.59 28.11 -9.63
CA THR A 98 27.13 28.35 -9.62
C THR A 98 26.35 27.08 -9.95
N GLN A 99 26.82 26.28 -10.93
CA GLN A 99 26.21 25.00 -11.28
C GLN A 99 26.38 23.95 -10.17
N LEU A 100 27.54 23.89 -9.51
CA LEU A 100 27.81 22.94 -8.43
C LEU A 100 27.02 23.25 -7.15
N THR A 101 26.72 24.52 -6.87
CA THR A 101 25.94 24.93 -5.70
C THR A 101 24.42 24.94 -5.94
N SER A 102 23.98 24.70 -7.18
CA SER A 102 22.56 24.58 -7.49
C SER A 102 22.03 23.22 -6.99
N ASN A 103 21.08 23.24 -6.05
CA ASN A 103 20.32 22.05 -5.64
C ASN A 103 19.42 21.47 -6.76
N LYS A 104 19.49 22.05 -7.96
CA LYS A 104 18.69 21.70 -9.13
C LYS A 104 19.65 21.42 -10.29
N LEU A 105 19.76 20.14 -10.67
CA LEU A 105 20.44 19.75 -11.92
C LEU A 105 19.65 20.36 -13.09
N THR A 106 20.22 21.37 -13.74
CA THR A 106 19.63 22.00 -14.91
C THR A 106 20.46 21.59 -16.13
N LEU A 107 20.00 20.59 -16.87
CA LEU A 107 20.62 20.19 -18.14
C LEU A 107 20.24 21.23 -19.20
N GLN A 108 21.19 22.07 -19.61
CA GLN A 108 20.98 23.00 -20.72
C GLN A 108 21.20 22.27 -22.05
N HIS A 109 20.26 22.49 -22.98
CA HIS A 109 20.24 21.93 -24.32
C HIS A 109 21.11 22.77 -25.26
N ASP A 110 22.24 22.24 -25.73
CA ASP A 110 23.01 22.84 -26.83
C ASP A 110 22.61 22.19 -28.17
N ASP A 111 21.71 22.86 -28.89
CA ASP A 111 21.14 22.39 -30.16
C ASP A 111 22.05 22.68 -31.37
N THR A 112 23.24 23.26 -31.17
CA THR A 112 24.09 23.70 -32.30
C THR A 112 24.62 22.55 -33.16
N ARG A 113 24.50 21.30 -32.71
CA ARG A 113 25.06 20.12 -33.38
C ARG A 113 24.01 19.15 -33.96
N GLY A 114 22.72 19.38 -33.75
CA GLY A 114 21.65 18.54 -34.32
C GLY A 114 21.66 17.07 -33.86
N TYR A 115 22.23 16.76 -32.68
CA TYR A 115 22.17 15.43 -32.10
C TYR A 115 20.91 15.28 -31.22
N ASP A 116 20.23 14.14 -31.35
CA ASP A 116 19.12 13.81 -30.44
C ASP A 116 19.61 13.78 -28.99
N SER A 117 19.07 14.69 -28.19
CA SER A 117 19.36 14.78 -26.77
C SER A 117 19.00 13.48 -26.06
N SER A 118 20.00 12.84 -25.45
CA SER A 118 19.83 11.59 -24.73
C SER A 118 20.64 11.53 -23.43
N ILE A 119 20.02 11.02 -22.37
CA ILE A 119 20.70 10.55 -21.16
C ILE A 119 21.00 9.08 -21.38
N ARG A 120 22.26 8.67 -21.19
CA ARG A 120 22.73 7.30 -21.43
C ARG A 120 23.15 6.65 -20.12
N PHE A 121 22.65 5.45 -19.86
CA PHE A 121 23.01 4.64 -18.71
C PHE A 121 23.98 3.54 -19.16
N LYS A 122 25.08 3.38 -18.43
CA LYS A 122 26.07 2.32 -18.68
C LYS A 122 26.08 1.35 -17.52
N ASP A 123 26.33 0.08 -17.82
CA ASP A 123 26.55 -0.95 -16.81
C ASP A 123 27.93 -0.81 -16.13
N LYS A 124 28.22 -1.72 -15.20
CA LYS A 124 29.50 -1.80 -14.48
C LYS A 124 30.72 -2.00 -15.38
N ASP A 125 30.51 -2.55 -16.59
CA ASP A 125 31.56 -2.83 -17.57
C ASP A 125 31.69 -1.70 -18.61
N GLY A 126 30.90 -0.62 -18.46
CA GLY A 126 30.91 0.56 -19.31
C GLY A 126 30.10 0.41 -20.60
N VAL A 127 29.34 -0.68 -20.76
CA VAL A 127 28.48 -0.96 -21.91
C VAL A 127 27.16 -0.21 -21.76
N LEU A 128 26.58 0.28 -22.85
CA LEU A 128 25.31 1.01 -22.83
C LEU A 128 24.14 0.07 -22.48
N ASP A 129 23.55 0.29 -21.31
CA ASP A 129 22.48 -0.54 -20.72
C ASP A 129 21.09 0.13 -20.85
N GLY A 130 21.04 1.44 -21.10
CA GLY A 130 19.79 2.13 -21.31
C GLY A 130 19.92 3.57 -21.76
N SER A 131 18.79 4.20 -22.05
CA SER A 131 18.73 5.61 -22.41
C SER A 131 17.36 6.25 -22.15
N ILE A 132 17.37 7.55 -21.86
CA ILE A 132 16.21 8.44 -21.99
C ILE A 132 16.49 9.35 -23.17
N THR A 133 15.61 9.38 -24.18
CA THR A 133 15.81 10.16 -25.41
C THR A 133 14.53 10.80 -25.89
N ARG A 134 14.64 11.92 -26.60
CA ARG A 134 13.54 12.40 -27.44
C ARG A 134 13.27 11.40 -28.57
N VAL A 135 12.01 11.23 -28.93
CA VAL A 135 11.58 10.39 -30.06
C VAL A 135 10.54 11.11 -30.90
N VAL A 136 10.51 10.78 -32.18
CA VAL A 136 9.55 11.32 -33.16
C VAL A 136 8.76 10.15 -33.74
N LYS A 137 7.43 10.32 -33.86
CA LYS A 137 6.52 9.39 -34.55
C LYS A 137 5.57 10.22 -35.43
N GLY A 138 5.87 10.30 -36.73
CA GLY A 138 5.17 11.22 -37.63
C GLY A 138 5.41 12.66 -37.19
N ASP A 139 4.32 13.41 -37.01
CA ASP A 139 4.37 14.82 -36.58
C ASP A 139 4.41 14.98 -35.05
N ILE A 140 4.43 13.88 -34.29
CA ILE A 140 4.32 13.88 -32.84
C ILE A 140 5.69 13.61 -32.21
N THR A 141 6.09 14.49 -31.30
CA THR A 141 7.28 14.32 -30.46
C THR A 141 6.93 13.65 -29.13
N GLY A 142 7.95 13.09 -28.48
CA GLY A 142 7.77 12.43 -27.20
C GLY A 142 9.08 12.16 -26.46
N LEU A 143 8.94 11.55 -25.29
CA LEU A 143 10.02 11.05 -24.45
C LEU A 143 10.01 9.52 -24.48
N SER A 144 11.15 8.91 -24.77
CA SER A 144 11.34 7.47 -24.67
C SER A 144 12.30 7.14 -23.54
N ILE A 145 11.92 6.18 -22.71
CA ILE A 145 12.75 5.57 -21.67
C ILE A 145 12.93 4.11 -22.06
N ALA A 146 14.16 3.67 -22.25
CA ALA A 146 14.42 2.31 -22.70
C ALA A 146 15.66 1.67 -22.09
N THR A 147 15.59 0.36 -21.92
CA THR A 147 16.73 -0.52 -21.63
C THR A 147 17.28 -1.12 -22.91
N LYS A 148 18.55 -1.48 -22.90
CA LYS A 148 19.23 -2.13 -24.01
C LYS A 148 19.76 -3.48 -23.58
N ASN A 149 19.61 -4.46 -24.45
CA ASN A 149 20.25 -5.75 -24.25
C ASN A 149 21.77 -5.65 -24.54
N LYS A 150 22.49 -6.75 -24.32
CA LYS A 150 23.95 -6.82 -24.55
C LYS A 150 24.38 -6.56 -26.00
N SER A 151 23.49 -6.71 -26.98
CA SER A 151 23.76 -6.35 -28.38
C SER A 151 23.49 -4.87 -28.70
N GLY A 152 23.07 -4.08 -27.71
CA GLY A 152 22.73 -2.66 -27.84
C GLY A 152 21.33 -2.38 -28.42
N SER A 153 20.53 -3.43 -28.63
CA SER A 153 19.15 -3.35 -29.11
C SER A 153 18.20 -3.01 -27.96
N LEU A 154 17.15 -2.24 -28.24
CA LEU A 154 16.15 -1.86 -27.24
C LEU A 154 15.33 -3.09 -26.82
N GLU A 155 15.12 -3.27 -25.52
CA GLU A 155 14.39 -4.43 -24.98
C GLU A 155 13.10 -4.01 -24.28
N ASN A 156 13.19 -3.23 -23.20
CA ASN A 156 12.02 -2.66 -22.53
C ASN A 156 11.95 -1.17 -22.81
N ARG A 157 10.83 -0.70 -23.36
CA ARG A 157 10.65 0.70 -23.80
C ARG A 157 9.30 1.24 -23.35
N ILE A 158 9.33 2.41 -22.72
CA ILE A 158 8.15 3.22 -22.43
C ILE A 158 8.26 4.51 -23.24
N ASN A 159 7.19 4.90 -23.93
CA ASN A 159 7.11 6.18 -24.65
C ASN A 159 5.96 7.00 -24.12
N PHE A 160 6.22 8.29 -23.92
CA PHE A 160 5.25 9.32 -23.60
C PHE A 160 5.23 10.29 -24.78
N TYR A 161 4.13 10.32 -25.53
CA TYR A 161 3.98 11.24 -26.65
C TYR A 161 3.21 12.49 -26.23
N ASP A 162 3.38 13.58 -26.97
CA ASP A 162 2.77 14.87 -26.65
C ASP A 162 1.24 14.88 -26.80
N ASP A 163 0.68 13.91 -27.53
CA ASP A 163 -0.76 13.63 -27.57
C ASP A 163 -1.28 12.91 -26.31
N MET A 164 -0.43 12.77 -25.29
CA MET A 164 -0.66 12.04 -24.04
C MET A 164 -0.79 10.52 -24.21
N ASP A 165 -0.50 9.96 -25.38
CA ASP A 165 -0.40 8.52 -25.53
C ASP A 165 0.80 7.97 -24.75
N VAL A 166 0.58 6.86 -24.05
CA VAL A 166 1.64 6.09 -23.39
C VAL A 166 1.74 4.72 -24.06
N TYR A 167 2.94 4.40 -24.58
CA TYR A 167 3.21 3.08 -25.16
C TYR A 167 4.18 2.30 -24.28
N ILE A 168 3.90 1.01 -24.08
CA ILE A 168 4.81 0.06 -23.44
C ILE A 168 5.17 -1.00 -24.47
N ASN A 169 6.47 -1.16 -24.74
CA ASN A 169 7.01 -2.11 -25.70
C ASN A 169 6.34 -2.04 -27.09
N GLY A 170 6.02 -0.83 -27.54
CA GLY A 170 5.40 -0.55 -28.84
C GLY A 170 3.88 -0.75 -28.87
N GLN A 171 3.27 -1.26 -27.79
CA GLN A 171 1.82 -1.37 -27.67
C GLN A 171 1.27 -0.12 -26.97
N CYS A 172 0.20 0.47 -27.52
CA CYS A 172 -0.50 1.58 -26.88
C CYS A 172 -1.09 1.06 -25.57
N PHE A 173 -0.58 1.58 -24.45
CA PHE A 173 -1.08 1.26 -23.13
C PHE A 173 -2.17 2.24 -22.77
N VAL A 174 -1.89 3.53 -22.65
CA VAL A 174 -2.89 4.60 -22.42
C VAL A 174 -3.06 5.42 -23.69
N LYS A 175 -4.30 5.67 -24.12
CA LYS A 175 -4.58 6.66 -25.16
C LYS A 175 -4.75 8.03 -24.54
N GLY A 176 -4.34 9.07 -25.24
CA GLY A 176 -4.50 10.45 -24.78
C GLY A 176 -5.94 10.88 -24.47
N THR A 177 -6.94 10.16 -24.99
CA THR A 177 -8.36 10.38 -24.67
C THR A 177 -8.83 9.70 -23.39
N ASP A 178 -8.06 8.78 -22.82
CA ASP A 178 -8.44 8.04 -21.63
C ASP A 178 -8.29 8.92 -20.38
N THR A 179 -9.33 8.97 -19.56
CA THR A 179 -9.39 9.85 -18.38
C THR A 179 -8.44 9.42 -17.26
N SER A 180 -7.95 8.18 -17.26
CA SER A 180 -7.03 7.67 -16.24
C SER A 180 -6.38 6.34 -16.66
N ILE A 181 -5.14 6.10 -16.20
CA ILE A 181 -4.46 4.80 -16.32
C ILE A 181 -5.27 3.65 -15.71
N PHE A 182 -6.07 3.93 -14.68
CA PHE A 182 -6.94 2.92 -14.05
C PHE A 182 -8.12 2.52 -14.94
N ASP A 183 -8.66 3.44 -15.73
CA ASP A 183 -9.75 3.16 -16.67
C ASP A 183 -9.27 2.23 -17.78
N GLU A 184 -8.05 2.46 -18.24
CA GLU A 184 -7.42 1.66 -19.27
C GLU A 184 -7.03 0.25 -18.77
N ILE A 185 -6.44 0.15 -17.58
CA ILE A 185 -6.21 -1.14 -16.90
C ILE A 185 -7.53 -1.91 -16.80
N LYS A 186 -8.61 -1.25 -16.37
CA LYS A 186 -9.94 -1.86 -16.29
C LYS A 186 -10.44 -2.30 -17.67
N ARG A 187 -10.25 -1.49 -18.72
CA ARG A 187 -10.65 -1.80 -20.09
C ARG A 187 -9.92 -3.05 -20.61
N GLN A 188 -8.63 -3.20 -20.36
CA GLN A 188 -7.85 -4.36 -20.80
C GLN A 188 -8.10 -5.62 -19.95
N LEU A 189 -8.27 -5.48 -18.64
CA LEU A 189 -8.50 -6.63 -17.74
C LEU A 189 -9.93 -7.15 -17.79
N LYS A 190 -10.93 -6.31 -18.08
CA LYS A 190 -12.35 -6.72 -18.08
C LYS A 190 -12.62 -7.91 -19.01
N PRO A 191 -12.17 -7.95 -20.28
CA PRO A 191 -12.33 -9.12 -21.14
C PRO A 191 -11.71 -10.39 -20.56
N TYR A 192 -10.52 -10.30 -19.97
CA TYR A 192 -9.84 -11.45 -19.35
C TYR A 192 -10.64 -11.99 -18.14
N ILE A 193 -11.05 -11.10 -17.24
CA ILE A 193 -11.88 -11.45 -16.09
C ILE A 193 -13.22 -12.05 -16.54
N LEU A 194 -13.88 -11.45 -17.54
CA LEU A 194 -15.12 -12.00 -18.11
C LEU A 194 -14.91 -13.37 -18.76
N GLY A 195 -13.77 -13.61 -19.40
CA GLY A 195 -13.39 -14.92 -19.92
C GLY A 195 -13.25 -15.97 -18.82
N LEU A 196 -12.51 -15.64 -17.74
CA LEU A 196 -12.37 -16.50 -16.57
C LEU A 196 -13.71 -16.80 -15.89
N LEU A 197 -14.62 -15.82 -15.86
CA LEU A 197 -15.94 -15.98 -15.26
C LEU A 197 -16.89 -16.78 -16.16
N ARG A 198 -16.84 -16.63 -17.48
CA ARG A 198 -17.69 -17.40 -18.42
C ARG A 198 -17.54 -18.90 -18.25
N GLY A 199 -16.30 -19.39 -18.06
CA GLY A 199 -16.05 -20.81 -17.75
C GLY A 199 -16.59 -21.28 -16.39
N ARG A 200 -16.87 -20.34 -15.46
CA ARG A 200 -17.41 -20.64 -14.13
C ARG A 200 -18.93 -20.53 -14.06
N THR A 201 -19.56 -19.75 -14.95
CA THR A 201 -21.03 -19.58 -15.00
C THR A 201 -21.79 -20.79 -15.55
N THR A 202 -21.10 -21.74 -16.22
CA THR A 202 -21.69 -23.01 -16.66
C THR A 202 -21.73 -24.07 -15.56
N THR A 203 -20.99 -23.86 -14.46
CA THR A 203 -21.00 -24.76 -13.31
C THR A 203 -22.26 -24.51 -12.49
N ARG A 204 -23.04 -25.57 -12.27
CA ARG A 204 -24.26 -25.56 -11.47
C ARG A 204 -24.11 -26.50 -10.29
N CYS A 205 -24.76 -26.16 -9.18
CA CYS A 205 -24.86 -27.02 -8.01
C CYS A 205 -26.19 -27.77 -8.06
N ALA A 206 -26.20 -29.08 -7.79
CA ALA A 206 -27.42 -29.87 -7.85
C ALA A 206 -27.39 -31.07 -6.92
N ARG A 207 -28.58 -31.52 -6.51
CA ARG A 207 -28.76 -32.86 -5.94
C ARG A 207 -29.05 -33.82 -7.09
N ILE A 208 -28.46 -35.01 -7.02
CA ILE A 208 -28.61 -36.04 -8.07
C ILE A 208 -29.21 -37.30 -7.47
N ARG A 209 -29.92 -38.07 -8.30
CA ARG A 209 -30.62 -39.30 -7.93
C ARG A 209 -29.75 -40.55 -8.04
N VAL A 210 -28.57 -40.40 -8.62
CA VAL A 210 -27.65 -41.49 -8.95
C VAL A 210 -26.39 -41.40 -8.10
N ARG A 211 -25.69 -42.53 -7.94
CA ARG A 211 -24.31 -42.49 -7.42
C ARG A 211 -23.42 -41.91 -8.51
N ALA A 212 -22.60 -40.93 -8.14
CA ALA A 212 -21.61 -40.32 -9.02
C ALA A 212 -20.29 -40.12 -8.29
N SER A 213 -19.25 -39.89 -9.07
CA SER A 213 -17.90 -39.52 -8.67
C SER A 213 -17.44 -38.30 -9.46
N ILE A 214 -16.41 -37.61 -8.96
CA ILE A 214 -15.78 -36.52 -9.71
C ILE A 214 -15.23 -37.07 -11.03
N GLY A 215 -15.57 -36.41 -12.14
CA GLY A 215 -15.23 -36.83 -13.51
C GLY A 215 -16.36 -37.58 -14.24
N ASP A 216 -17.37 -38.08 -13.52
CA ASP A 216 -18.49 -38.79 -14.14
C ASP A 216 -19.30 -37.87 -15.05
N ILE A 217 -19.87 -38.44 -16.11
CA ILE A 217 -20.81 -37.75 -16.98
C ILE A 217 -22.21 -38.31 -16.71
N ILE A 218 -23.10 -37.46 -16.21
CA ILE A 218 -24.50 -37.81 -15.92
C ILE A 218 -25.46 -37.22 -16.94
N SER A 219 -26.66 -37.80 -17.04
CA SER A 219 -27.77 -37.21 -17.78
C SER A 219 -28.43 -36.11 -16.95
N GLY A 220 -28.96 -35.09 -17.61
CA GLY A 220 -29.77 -34.08 -16.93
C GLY A 220 -31.01 -34.66 -16.24
N SER A 221 -31.49 -35.84 -16.69
CA SER A 221 -32.58 -36.57 -16.03
C SER A 221 -32.18 -37.25 -14.70
N ASP A 222 -30.88 -37.40 -14.44
CA ASP A 222 -30.35 -37.91 -13.18
C ASP A 222 -30.34 -36.82 -12.09
N ILE A 223 -30.59 -35.56 -12.47
CA ILE A 223 -30.62 -34.43 -11.56
C ILE A 223 -31.99 -34.36 -10.88
N GLU A 224 -31.99 -34.31 -9.55
CA GLU A 224 -33.21 -34.21 -8.76
C GLU A 224 -33.77 -32.78 -8.79
N TYR A 225 -32.90 -31.80 -8.49
CA TYR A 225 -33.20 -30.38 -8.55
C TYR A 225 -31.90 -29.55 -8.51
N TRP A 226 -31.98 -28.31 -9.01
CA TRP A 226 -30.88 -27.34 -8.90
C TRP A 226 -30.82 -26.73 -7.50
N ALA A 227 -29.61 -26.48 -7.01
CA ALA A 227 -29.35 -25.71 -5.82
C ALA A 227 -28.61 -24.42 -6.21
N TYR A 228 -28.95 -23.30 -5.58
CA TYR A 228 -28.18 -22.08 -5.75
C TYR A 228 -26.82 -22.23 -5.08
N PRO A 229 -25.70 -21.97 -5.80
CA PRO A 229 -24.40 -21.88 -5.17
C PRO A 229 -24.37 -20.64 -4.26
N SER A 230 -23.96 -20.82 -3.00
CA SER A 230 -23.76 -19.76 -2.01
C SER A 230 -22.41 -19.94 -1.33
N GLU A 231 -21.71 -18.85 -1.05
CA GLU A 231 -20.48 -18.89 -0.27
C GLU A 231 -20.80 -19.08 1.21
N ASN A 232 -20.19 -20.09 1.85
CA ASN A 232 -20.33 -20.28 3.30
C ASN A 232 -19.43 -19.32 4.09
N GLY A 233 -19.57 -19.28 5.41
CA GLY A 233 -18.77 -18.40 6.29
C GLY A 233 -17.25 -18.65 6.26
N SER A 234 -16.78 -19.67 5.53
CA SER A 234 -15.36 -19.99 5.33
C SER A 234 -14.88 -19.74 3.89
N GLY A 235 -15.70 -19.12 3.03
CA GLY A 235 -15.33 -18.76 1.66
C GLY A 235 -15.48 -19.87 0.62
N TYR A 236 -16.09 -21.01 0.97
CA TYR A 236 -16.29 -22.14 0.05
C TYR A 236 -17.69 -22.12 -0.57
N ILE A 237 -17.78 -22.54 -1.84
CA ILE A 237 -19.06 -22.73 -2.54
C ILE A 237 -19.83 -23.89 -1.89
N SER A 238 -21.01 -23.60 -1.36
CA SER A 238 -21.98 -24.52 -0.75
C SER A 238 -23.36 -24.35 -1.39
N ALA A 239 -24.33 -25.18 -1.04
CA ALA A 239 -25.72 -25.03 -1.44
C ALA A 239 -26.47 -24.10 -0.47
N SER A 240 -27.28 -23.18 -1.00
CA SER A 240 -28.10 -22.28 -0.18
C SER A 240 -29.18 -23.07 0.59
N ALA A 241 -29.13 -22.99 1.93
CA ALA A 241 -30.07 -23.66 2.84
C ALA A 241 -31.54 -23.21 2.69
N THR A 242 -31.79 -22.00 2.17
CA THR A 242 -33.15 -21.44 2.03
C THR A 242 -33.86 -21.89 0.77
N GLN A 243 -33.18 -22.61 -0.13
CA GLN A 243 -33.69 -23.00 -1.44
C GLN A 243 -33.40 -24.45 -1.79
N GLU A 244 -33.14 -25.29 -0.78
CA GLU A 244 -32.72 -26.70 -0.92
C GLU A 244 -33.69 -27.60 -1.72
N HIS A 245 -34.83 -27.10 -2.24
CA HIS A 245 -35.82 -27.90 -2.98
C HIS A 245 -36.59 -27.15 -4.10
N THR A 246 -36.18 -25.96 -4.52
CA THR A 246 -37.12 -25.06 -5.24
C THR A 246 -36.91 -24.94 -6.76
N MET A 247 -35.85 -25.48 -7.33
CA MET A 247 -35.57 -25.34 -8.76
C MET A 247 -35.65 -26.68 -9.50
N ALA A 248 -36.85 -27.02 -9.97
CA ALA A 248 -37.04 -28.15 -10.86
C ALA A 248 -36.13 -28.06 -12.09
N VAL A 249 -35.65 -29.22 -12.55
CA VAL A 249 -34.82 -29.29 -13.75
C VAL A 249 -35.71 -29.03 -14.97
N SER A 250 -35.39 -27.99 -15.76
CA SER A 250 -36.12 -27.70 -17.00
C SER A 250 -36.00 -28.86 -17.99
N ALA A 251 -37.01 -29.04 -18.85
CA ALA A 251 -36.98 -30.06 -19.90
C ALA A 251 -35.76 -29.93 -20.83
N GLU A 252 -35.28 -28.70 -21.06
CA GLU A 252 -34.06 -28.42 -21.80
C GLU A 252 -32.83 -28.98 -21.09
N ASN A 253 -32.68 -28.69 -19.79
CA ASN A 253 -31.53 -29.16 -19.02
C ASN A 253 -31.56 -30.67 -18.78
N ALA A 254 -32.75 -31.27 -18.69
CA ALA A 254 -32.92 -32.71 -18.56
C ALA A 254 -32.37 -33.49 -19.77
N ARG A 255 -32.29 -32.85 -20.95
CA ARG A 255 -31.75 -33.43 -22.20
C ARG A 255 -30.24 -33.24 -22.36
N LYS A 256 -29.61 -32.42 -21.53
CA LYS A 256 -28.16 -32.14 -21.58
C LYS A 256 -27.37 -33.21 -20.82
N ARG A 257 -26.09 -33.36 -21.15
CA ARG A 257 -25.13 -34.14 -20.36
C ARG A 257 -24.29 -33.22 -19.51
N TRP A 258 -23.96 -33.66 -18.31
CA TRP A 258 -23.30 -32.85 -17.31
C TRP A 258 -22.09 -33.60 -16.77
N ARG A 259 -20.93 -32.94 -16.72
CA ARG A 259 -19.72 -33.49 -16.09
C ARG A 259 -19.68 -33.07 -14.63
N ILE A 260 -19.47 -34.03 -13.75
CA ILE A 260 -19.27 -33.78 -12.32
C ILE A 260 -17.85 -33.24 -12.09
N MET A 261 -17.76 -32.03 -11.56
CA MET A 261 -16.49 -31.31 -11.33
C MET A 261 -16.10 -31.26 -9.87
N GLY A 262 -17.05 -31.48 -8.96
CA GLY A 262 -16.79 -31.39 -7.53
C GLY A 262 -18.04 -31.72 -6.71
N LYS A 263 -17.88 -31.63 -5.40
CA LYS A 263 -18.93 -31.94 -4.44
C LYS A 263 -18.85 -30.98 -3.25
N THR A 264 -19.99 -30.66 -2.67
CA THR A 264 -20.10 -29.76 -1.52
C THR A 264 -21.24 -30.21 -0.62
N ASP A 265 -21.17 -29.89 0.66
CA ASP A 265 -22.21 -30.23 1.63
C ASP A 265 -22.95 -28.94 2.06
N SER A 266 -24.26 -29.06 2.30
CA SER A 266 -25.01 -28.00 2.98
C SER A 266 -24.82 -28.08 4.50
N TYR A 267 -25.40 -27.09 5.19
CA TYR A 267 -25.41 -27.04 6.65
C TYR A 267 -25.97 -28.32 7.30
N TYR A 268 -26.93 -28.98 6.64
CA TYR A 268 -27.53 -30.23 7.12
C TYR A 268 -26.83 -31.50 6.62
N ILE A 269 -25.58 -31.37 6.12
CA ILE A 269 -24.77 -32.50 5.62
C ILE A 269 -25.47 -33.19 4.43
N THR A 270 -26.24 -32.44 3.66
CA THR A 270 -26.76 -32.93 2.38
C THR A 270 -25.70 -32.71 1.33
N LEU A 271 -25.35 -33.78 0.61
CA LEU A 271 -24.36 -33.74 -0.45
C LEU A 271 -24.95 -33.18 -1.75
N TYR A 272 -24.26 -32.19 -2.31
CA TYR A 272 -24.54 -31.58 -3.60
C TYR A 272 -23.34 -31.71 -4.53
N TRP A 273 -23.61 -31.79 -5.82
CA TRP A 273 -22.60 -31.94 -6.85
C TRP A 273 -22.48 -30.67 -7.68
N LEU A 274 -21.24 -30.27 -7.91
CA LEU A 274 -20.89 -29.20 -8.84
C LEU A 274 -20.70 -29.82 -10.22
N GLN A 275 -21.40 -29.31 -11.22
CA GLN A 275 -21.41 -29.91 -12.55
C GLN A 275 -21.47 -28.87 -13.66
N GLU A 276 -20.72 -29.10 -14.72
CA GLU A 276 -20.71 -28.26 -15.93
C GLU A 276 -21.48 -28.94 -17.06
N VAL A 277 -22.16 -28.15 -17.89
CA VAL A 277 -22.76 -28.68 -19.11
C VAL A 277 -21.67 -29.10 -20.09
N ILE A 278 -21.83 -30.27 -20.70
CA ILE A 278 -21.02 -30.69 -21.82
C ILE A 278 -21.76 -30.29 -23.09
N ASN A 279 -21.26 -29.27 -23.79
CA ASN A 279 -21.72 -28.99 -25.15
C ASN A 279 -21.06 -29.99 -26.09
N PHE A 280 -21.82 -30.64 -26.97
CA PHE A 280 -21.29 -31.57 -27.97
C PHE A 280 -20.83 -30.87 -29.27
N ASP A 281 -20.61 -29.55 -29.22
CA ASP A 281 -20.23 -28.75 -30.38
C ASP A 281 -18.73 -28.37 -30.41
N ASP A 282 -17.88 -29.06 -29.63
CA ASP A 282 -16.41 -29.00 -29.74
C ASP A 282 -15.84 -30.28 -30.36
#